data_AF-A0A509DNL2-F1
#
_entry.id   AF-A0A509DNL2-F1
#
_cell.length_a   1.000
_cell.length_b   1.000
_cell.length_c   1.000
_cell.angle_alpha   90.00
_cell.angle_beta   90.00
_cell.angle_gamma   90.00
#
_symmetry.space_group_name_H-M   'P 1'
#
loop_
_entity.id
_entity.type
_entity.pdbx_description
1 polymer ?
#
loop_
_entity_poly.entity_id
_entity_poly.type
_entity_poly.pdbx_seq_one_letter_code
_entity_poly.pdbx_strand_id
1 'polypeptide(L)'
;MNPFKGRHFQRDIILWAVRWYCKYGISYRELQEMLAERGVNVDHSTIYRWVQRYAPEMEKRLRWYWRNPSDLCPWHMDETYVKVNGRWAYLYRAVDSRGRTVDFYLSSRRNSKAAYRFLGKILNNVKKWQIPRFINTDKAPAYGRALALLKREGRCPSDVEHRQIKYRNNVIECDHGKLKRIIGATLGFKSMKTAYATIKGIEVMRALRKGQASAFYYGDPLGEIRLVSRVFEM
;
A
#
# COMPACT_ATOMS: atom_id res chain seq x y z
N MET A 1 13.55 0.93 20.07
CA MET A 1 14.82 1.43 19.46
C MET A 1 14.49 2.61 18.56
N ASN A 2 15.07 3.78 18.79
CA ASN A 2 14.77 5.00 18.02
C ASN A 2 15.25 4.84 16.56
N PRO A 3 14.34 4.85 15.55
CA PRO A 3 14.72 4.62 14.15
C PRO A 3 15.51 5.79 13.53
N PHE A 4 15.59 6.93 14.21
CA PHE A 4 16.30 8.14 13.79
C PHE A 4 17.64 8.35 14.53
N LYS A 5 18.06 7.42 15.39
CA LYS A 5 19.36 7.54 16.08
C LYS A 5 20.49 7.68 15.05
N GLY A 6 21.35 8.70 15.22
CA GLY A 6 22.48 8.98 14.34
C GLY A 6 22.12 9.66 13.01
N ARG A 7 20.92 10.23 12.88
CA ARG A 7 20.54 11.03 11.70
C ARG A 7 20.94 12.50 11.90
N HIS A 8 21.54 13.08 10.86
CA HIS A 8 21.90 14.50 10.82
C HIS A 8 20.67 15.43 10.79
N PHE A 9 19.59 14.98 10.16
CA PHE A 9 18.37 15.76 10.02
C PHE A 9 17.36 15.38 11.10
N GLN A 10 16.60 16.38 11.55
CA GLN A 10 15.48 16.18 12.48
C GLN A 10 14.46 15.20 11.90
N ARG A 11 13.87 14.41 12.80
CA ARG A 11 12.86 13.40 12.47
C ARG A 11 11.72 13.97 11.63
N ASP A 12 11.21 15.15 11.99
CA ASP A 12 10.04 15.71 11.32
C ASP A 12 10.32 16.06 9.87
N ILE A 13 11.51 16.62 9.58
CA ILE A 13 11.97 16.89 8.21
C ILE A 13 12.02 15.60 7.38
N ILE A 14 12.57 14.53 7.96
CA ILE A 14 12.65 13.23 7.29
C ILE A 14 11.24 12.69 7.01
N LEU A 15 10.34 12.74 7.99
CA LEU A 15 8.98 12.27 7.85
C LEU A 15 8.17 13.10 6.85
N TRP A 16 8.36 14.42 6.80
CA TRP A 16 7.74 15.29 5.79
C TRP A 16 8.16 14.87 4.39
N ALA A 17 9.47 14.74 4.15
CA ALA A 17 9.99 14.35 2.85
C ALA A 17 9.42 12.99 2.39
N VAL A 18 9.46 11.98 3.28
CA VAL A 18 8.94 10.64 2.97
C VAL A 18 7.44 10.67 2.68
N ARG A 19 6.66 11.40 3.48
CA ARG A 19 5.21 11.52 3.28
C ARG A 19 4.87 12.25 2.00
N TRP A 20 5.49 13.39 1.72
CA TRP A 20 5.23 14.19 0.52
C TRP A 20 5.54 13.39 -0.73
N TYR A 21 6.68 12.70 -0.76
CA TYR A 21 7.04 11.81 -1.87
C TYR A 21 5.97 10.72 -2.10
N CYS A 22 5.56 10.01 -1.05
CA CYS A 22 4.56 8.94 -1.16
C CYS A 22 3.12 9.43 -1.44
N LYS A 23 2.80 10.68 -1.11
CA LYS A 23 1.43 11.22 -1.17
C LYS A 23 1.12 11.96 -2.47
N TYR A 24 2.11 12.69 -3.02
CA TYR A 24 1.89 13.60 -4.14
C TYR A 24 2.41 13.07 -5.47
N GLY A 25 3.33 12.11 -5.46
CA GLY A 25 3.93 11.63 -6.71
C GLY A 25 4.80 12.71 -7.33
N ILE A 26 5.80 13.15 -6.58
CA ILE A 26 6.82 14.11 -7.01
C ILE A 26 8.14 13.36 -7.18
N SER A 27 9.03 13.85 -8.02
CA SER A 27 10.38 13.33 -8.16
C SER A 27 11.24 13.69 -6.94
N TYR A 28 12.37 12.99 -6.76
CA TYR A 28 13.30 13.31 -5.68
C TYR A 28 14.00 14.66 -5.86
N ARG A 29 14.12 15.14 -7.10
CA ARG A 29 14.75 16.43 -7.41
C ARG A 29 13.80 17.58 -7.08
N GLU A 30 12.55 17.50 -7.51
CA GLU A 30 11.50 18.46 -7.12
C GLU A 30 11.36 18.51 -5.60
N LEU A 31 11.39 17.36 -4.91
CA LEU A 31 11.33 17.35 -3.45
C LEU A 31 12.56 17.97 -2.78
N GLN A 32 13.75 17.84 -3.38
CA GLN A 32 14.94 18.55 -2.92
C GLN A 32 14.75 20.06 -3.06
N GLU A 33 14.24 20.54 -4.21
CA GLU A 33 13.96 21.96 -4.45
C GLU A 33 12.94 22.51 -3.44
N MET A 34 11.83 21.80 -3.23
CA MET A 34 10.80 22.16 -2.25
C MET A 34 11.31 22.23 -0.79
N LEU A 35 12.32 21.42 -0.46
CA LEU A 35 12.97 21.46 0.86
C LEU A 35 13.97 22.61 0.95
N ALA A 36 14.70 22.90 -0.13
CA ALA A 36 15.63 24.03 -0.21
C ALA A 36 14.90 25.38 -0.07
N GLU A 37 13.72 25.54 -0.67
CA GLU A 37 12.83 26.70 -0.48
C GLU A 37 12.45 26.93 0.99
N ARG A 38 12.48 25.88 1.82
CA ARG A 38 12.19 25.91 3.25
C ARG A 38 13.46 25.97 4.11
N GLY A 39 14.61 26.24 3.52
CA GLY A 39 15.91 26.33 4.21
C GLY A 39 16.55 24.97 4.54
N VAL A 40 16.02 23.86 4.02
CA VAL A 40 16.57 22.52 4.26
C VAL A 40 17.39 22.07 3.05
N ASN A 41 18.71 22.25 3.13
CA ASN A 41 19.62 21.78 2.08
C ASN A 41 19.90 20.27 2.24
N VAL A 42 19.32 19.45 1.36
CA VAL A 42 19.52 18.00 1.35
C VAL A 42 19.58 17.47 -0.07
N ASP A 43 20.54 16.59 -0.35
CA ASP A 43 20.63 15.95 -1.65
C ASP A 43 19.52 14.92 -1.90
N HIS A 44 19.00 14.88 -3.13
CA HIS A 44 17.97 13.96 -3.59
C HIS A 44 18.28 12.47 -3.31
N SER A 45 19.56 12.07 -3.32
CA SER A 45 19.96 10.70 -2.97
C SER A 45 19.74 10.39 -1.49
N THR A 46 19.85 11.39 -0.61
CA THR A 46 19.55 11.25 0.82
C THR A 46 18.05 11.10 1.04
N ILE A 47 17.24 11.88 0.33
CA ILE A 47 15.78 11.73 0.33
C ILE A 47 15.38 10.33 -0.16
N TYR A 48 16.01 9.84 -1.23
CA TYR A 48 15.81 8.47 -1.70
C TYR A 48 16.10 7.44 -0.59
N ARG A 49 17.24 7.54 0.09
CA ARG A 49 17.59 6.65 1.21
C ARG A 49 16.55 6.72 2.35
N TRP A 50 16.01 7.90 2.64
CA TRP A 50 14.94 8.06 3.62
C TRP A 50 13.67 7.33 3.19
N VAL A 51 13.21 7.50 1.95
CA VAL A 51 12.02 6.79 1.44
C VAL A 51 12.22 5.28 1.52
N GLN A 52 13.39 4.77 1.09
CA GLN A 52 13.67 3.34 1.14
C GLN A 52 13.69 2.77 2.57
N ARG A 53 14.10 3.57 3.55
CA ARG A 53 14.17 3.15 4.95
C ARG A 53 12.82 3.29 5.67
N TYR A 54 12.18 4.44 5.55
CA TYR A 54 11.06 4.82 6.41
C TYR A 54 9.70 4.55 5.79
N ALA A 55 9.54 4.44 4.47
CA ALA A 55 8.25 4.06 3.89
C ALA A 55 7.79 2.64 4.33
N PRO A 56 8.66 1.61 4.36
CA PRO A 56 8.29 0.31 4.92
C PRO A 56 8.03 0.34 6.42
N GLU A 57 8.79 1.15 7.17
CA GLU A 57 8.64 1.30 8.62
C GLU A 57 7.31 1.99 8.97
N MET A 58 6.96 3.02 8.19
CA MET A 58 5.67 3.71 8.26
C MET A 58 4.53 2.73 8.00
N GLU A 59 4.63 1.88 6.98
CA GLU A 59 3.61 0.85 6.72
C GLU A 59 3.50 -0.19 7.83
N LYS A 60 4.62 -0.61 8.43
CA LYS A 60 4.64 -1.53 9.56
C LYS A 60 3.92 -0.93 10.76
N ARG A 61 4.25 0.31 11.14
CA ARG A 61 3.71 1.00 12.32
C ARG A 61 2.24 1.42 12.13
N LEU A 62 1.86 1.82 10.93
CA LEU A 62 0.49 2.27 10.65
C LEU A 62 -0.47 1.14 10.28
N ARG A 63 0.04 -0.07 10.03
CA ARG A 63 -0.73 -1.25 9.57
C ARG A 63 -2.05 -1.42 10.33
N TRP A 64 -2.01 -1.35 11.66
CA TRP A 64 -3.18 -1.55 12.52
C TRP A 64 -4.27 -0.50 12.31
N TYR A 65 -3.89 0.75 12.04
CA TYR A 65 -4.82 1.88 11.93
C TYR A 65 -5.60 1.89 10.62
N TRP A 66 -5.05 1.38 9.52
CA TRP A 66 -5.72 1.42 8.21
C TRP A 66 -6.21 0.06 7.72
N ARG A 67 -5.68 -1.07 8.21
CA ARG A 67 -6.08 -2.43 7.80
C ARG A 67 -7.15 -3.06 8.68
N ASN A 68 -8.17 -2.30 9.07
CA ASN A 68 -9.26 -2.85 9.87
C ASN A 68 -10.58 -2.87 9.05
N PRO A 69 -10.76 -3.83 8.13
CA PRO A 69 -12.03 -4.01 7.45
C PRO A 69 -13.04 -4.56 8.45
N SER A 70 -13.93 -3.70 8.95
CA SER A 70 -14.96 -4.05 9.93
C SER A 70 -16.31 -4.41 9.30
N ASP A 71 -16.55 -3.98 8.06
CA ASP A 71 -17.93 -3.90 7.56
C ASP A 71 -18.34 -5.08 6.67
N LEU A 72 -17.55 -6.15 6.65
CA LEU A 72 -17.76 -7.37 5.84
C LEU A 72 -18.09 -7.11 4.36
N CYS A 73 -17.74 -5.93 3.85
CA CYS A 73 -17.95 -5.55 2.47
C CYS A 73 -17.20 -6.53 1.55
N PRO A 74 -17.81 -6.95 0.43
CA PRO A 74 -17.13 -7.78 -0.55
C PRO A 74 -15.79 -7.18 -0.95
N TRP A 75 -14.77 -8.03 -1.00
CA TRP A 75 -13.45 -7.64 -1.49
C TRP A 75 -13.42 -7.73 -3.00
N HIS A 76 -12.74 -6.77 -3.62
CA HIS A 76 -12.43 -6.72 -5.04
C HIS A 76 -10.93 -6.82 -5.18
N MET A 77 -10.47 -7.81 -5.94
CA MET A 77 -9.05 -8.10 -6.11
C MET A 77 -8.69 -8.11 -7.59
N ASP A 78 -7.59 -7.44 -7.90
CA ASP A 78 -7.11 -7.32 -9.27
C ASP A 78 -5.61 -7.02 -9.27
N GLU A 79 -4.99 -7.22 -10.42
CA GLU A 79 -3.58 -6.95 -10.63
C GLU A 79 -3.37 -5.75 -11.55
N THR A 80 -2.39 -4.91 -11.21
CA THR A 80 -1.98 -3.81 -12.06
C THR A 80 -0.49 -3.84 -12.39
N TYR A 81 -0.14 -3.35 -13.57
CA TYR A 81 1.22 -3.37 -14.08
C TYR A 81 2.03 -2.19 -13.52
N VAL A 82 3.25 -2.49 -13.06
CA VAL A 82 4.22 -1.50 -12.58
C VAL A 82 5.57 -1.79 -13.23
N LYS A 83 6.24 -0.76 -13.74
CA LYS A 83 7.54 -0.92 -14.41
C LYS A 83 8.68 -0.92 -13.38
N VAL A 84 9.46 -2.00 -13.36
CA VAL A 84 10.61 -2.21 -12.48
C VAL A 84 11.80 -2.68 -13.31
N ASN A 85 12.88 -1.90 -13.30
CA ASN A 85 14.09 -2.09 -14.09
C ASN A 85 13.81 -2.33 -15.58
N GLY A 86 12.94 -1.50 -16.16
CA GLY A 86 12.53 -1.64 -17.56
C GLY A 86 11.53 -2.76 -17.85
N ARG A 87 11.31 -3.70 -16.91
CA ARG A 87 10.41 -4.85 -17.07
C ARG A 87 9.07 -4.63 -16.36
N TRP A 88 8.00 -5.22 -16.88
CA TRP A 88 6.70 -5.20 -16.22
C TRP A 88 6.66 -6.17 -15.04
N ALA A 89 6.25 -5.66 -13.88
CA ALA A 89 5.91 -6.42 -12.69
C ALA A 89 4.41 -6.24 -12.38
N TYR A 90 3.88 -7.13 -11.55
CA TYR A 90 2.47 -7.23 -11.22
C TYR A 90 2.26 -6.86 -9.76
N LEU A 91 1.52 -5.78 -9.53
CA LEU A 91 1.08 -5.37 -8.21
C LEU A 91 -0.35 -5.89 -8.02
N TYR A 92 -0.46 -6.95 -7.24
CA TYR A 92 -1.72 -7.51 -6.77
C TYR A 92 -2.30 -6.58 -5.71
N ARG A 93 -3.58 -6.25 -5.80
CA ARG A 93 -4.25 -5.33 -4.86
C ARG A 93 -5.62 -5.85 -4.49
N ALA A 94 -6.06 -5.49 -3.30
CA ALA A 94 -7.37 -5.80 -2.78
C ALA A 94 -7.96 -4.54 -2.15
N VAL A 95 -9.18 -4.21 -2.55
CA VAL A 95 -9.97 -3.12 -1.98
C VAL A 95 -11.35 -3.65 -1.61
N ASP A 96 -12.03 -3.04 -0.65
CA ASP A 96 -13.43 -3.36 -0.41
C ASP A 96 -14.37 -2.57 -1.31
N SER A 97 -15.67 -2.83 -1.21
CA SER A 97 -16.70 -2.15 -2.01
C SER A 97 -16.83 -0.65 -1.72
N ARG A 98 -16.26 -0.15 -0.61
CA ARG A 98 -16.19 1.29 -0.28
C ARG A 98 -14.89 1.92 -0.81
N GLY A 99 -14.06 1.15 -1.50
CA GLY A 99 -12.76 1.58 -2.03
C GLY A 99 -11.66 1.61 -0.97
N ARG A 100 -11.85 1.10 0.24
CA ARG A 100 -10.79 1.02 1.27
C ARG A 100 -9.77 -0.04 0.88
N THR A 101 -8.49 0.26 1.00
CA THR A 101 -7.40 -0.70 0.74
C THR A 101 -7.42 -1.79 1.80
N VAL A 102 -7.48 -3.05 1.37
CA VAL A 102 -7.33 -4.24 2.24
C VAL A 102 -5.87 -4.62 2.33
N ASP A 103 -5.23 -4.93 1.19
CA ASP A 103 -3.81 -5.22 1.11
C ASP A 103 -3.30 -5.15 -0.35
N PHE A 104 -1.99 -5.29 -0.52
CA PHE A 104 -1.28 -5.35 -1.79
C PHE A 104 -0.08 -6.31 -1.73
N TYR A 105 0.38 -6.78 -2.89
CA TYR A 105 1.55 -7.63 -3.02
C TYR A 105 2.23 -7.46 -4.39
N LEU A 106 3.53 -7.18 -4.39
CA LEU A 106 4.29 -7.00 -5.62
C LEU A 106 4.98 -8.32 -6.01
N SER A 107 4.79 -8.73 -7.26
CA SER A 107 5.38 -9.94 -7.85
C SER A 107 5.98 -9.63 -9.21
N SER A 108 7.08 -10.29 -9.57
CA SER A 108 7.64 -10.22 -10.93
C SER A 108 6.87 -11.07 -11.95
N ARG A 109 5.97 -11.96 -11.49
CA ARG A 109 5.22 -12.89 -12.35
C ARG A 109 3.73 -12.86 -12.02
N ARG A 110 2.89 -12.99 -13.06
CA ARG A 110 1.45 -13.19 -12.94
C ARG A 110 1.12 -14.67 -13.00
N ASN A 111 0.94 -15.31 -11.84
CA ASN A 111 0.63 -16.74 -11.78
C ASN A 111 -0.16 -17.10 -10.50
N SER A 112 -0.68 -18.33 -10.47
CA SER A 112 -1.45 -18.85 -9.33
C SER A 112 -0.64 -18.85 -8.02
N LYS A 113 0.69 -19.02 -8.09
CA LYS A 113 1.58 -18.98 -6.91
C LYS A 113 1.66 -17.59 -6.29
N ALA A 114 1.71 -16.53 -7.11
CA ALA A 114 1.68 -15.16 -6.66
C ALA A 114 0.29 -14.80 -6.08
N ALA A 115 -0.79 -15.20 -6.74
CA ALA A 115 -2.15 -15.04 -6.23
C ALA A 115 -2.35 -15.75 -4.87
N TYR A 116 -1.86 -16.99 -4.74
CA TYR A 116 -1.88 -17.74 -3.48
C TYR A 116 -1.10 -17.05 -2.37
N ARG A 117 0.11 -16.55 -2.66
CA ARG A 117 0.91 -15.78 -1.69
C ARG A 117 0.20 -14.50 -1.27
N PHE A 118 -0.45 -13.80 -2.20
CA PHE A 118 -1.18 -12.58 -1.91
C PHE A 118 -2.41 -12.84 -1.04
N LEU A 119 -3.27 -13.78 -1.44
CA LEU A 119 -4.44 -14.19 -0.67
C LEU A 119 -4.05 -14.72 0.71
N GLY A 120 -3.07 -15.62 0.77
CA GLY A 120 -2.56 -16.16 2.03
C GLY A 120 -1.99 -15.07 2.94
N LYS A 121 -1.34 -14.04 2.38
CA LYS A 121 -0.88 -12.87 3.16
C LYS A 121 -2.07 -12.13 3.76
N ILE A 122 -3.13 -11.87 2.99
CA ILE A 122 -4.33 -11.18 3.50
C ILE A 122 -4.97 -11.99 4.62
N LEU A 123 -5.29 -13.25 4.34
CA LEU A 123 -6.01 -14.14 5.28
C LEU A 123 -5.25 -14.36 6.58
N ASN A 124 -3.92 -14.40 6.56
CA ASN A 124 -3.11 -14.52 7.78
C ASN A 124 -3.10 -13.25 8.63
N ASN A 125 -3.39 -12.09 8.04
CA ASN A 125 -3.33 -10.79 8.72
C ASN A 125 -4.71 -10.27 9.17
N VAL A 126 -5.80 -10.89 8.73
CA VAL A 126 -7.16 -10.55 9.18
C VAL A 126 -7.71 -11.63 10.09
N LYS A 127 -8.63 -11.26 10.97
CA LYS A 127 -9.38 -12.24 11.77
C LYS A 127 -10.42 -12.93 10.90
N LYS A 128 -10.81 -14.16 11.26
CA LYS A 128 -11.79 -14.94 10.49
C LYS A 128 -13.11 -14.19 10.29
N TRP A 129 -13.60 -13.50 11.32
CA TRP A 129 -14.81 -12.67 11.27
C TRP A 129 -14.68 -11.37 10.46
N GLN A 130 -13.50 -11.05 9.92
CA GLN A 130 -13.28 -9.91 9.02
C GLN A 130 -13.23 -10.33 7.56
N ILE A 131 -13.21 -11.65 7.28
CA ILE A 131 -13.20 -12.18 5.93
C ILE A 131 -14.64 -12.08 5.39
N PRO A 132 -14.87 -11.38 4.28
CA PRO A 132 -16.20 -11.24 3.72
C PRO A 132 -16.66 -12.55 3.08
N ARG A 133 -17.98 -12.72 2.99
CA ARG A 133 -18.57 -13.86 2.27
C ARG A 133 -18.22 -13.88 0.79
N PHE A 134 -17.95 -12.72 0.18
CA PHE A 134 -17.69 -12.63 -1.27
C PHE A 134 -16.32 -12.03 -1.57
N ILE A 135 -15.56 -12.73 -2.41
CA ILE A 135 -14.34 -12.22 -3.05
C ILE A 135 -14.61 -12.13 -4.54
N ASN A 136 -14.55 -10.91 -5.09
CA ASN A 136 -14.68 -10.63 -6.50
C ASN A 136 -13.30 -10.48 -7.12
N THR A 137 -13.07 -11.16 -8.24
CA THR A 137 -11.86 -10.96 -9.07
C THR A 137 -12.23 -10.82 -10.53
N ASP A 138 -11.29 -10.37 -11.35
CA ASP A 138 -11.41 -10.55 -12.80
C ASP A 138 -11.41 -12.06 -13.18
N LYS A 139 -11.72 -12.37 -14.44
CA LYS A 139 -11.80 -13.73 -15.00
C LYS A 139 -10.48 -14.50 -15.03
N ALA A 140 -9.42 -14.00 -14.39
CA ALA A 140 -8.13 -14.68 -14.33
C ALA A 140 -8.22 -16.01 -13.54
N PRO A 141 -7.83 -17.16 -14.12
CA PRO A 141 -7.93 -18.47 -13.46
C PRO A 141 -6.95 -18.63 -12.29
N ALA A 142 -6.01 -17.71 -12.11
CA ALA A 142 -5.02 -17.73 -11.04
C ALA A 142 -5.67 -17.63 -9.64
N TYR A 143 -6.67 -16.76 -9.47
CA TYR A 143 -7.34 -16.55 -8.18
C TYR A 143 -8.21 -17.73 -7.77
N GLY A 144 -8.99 -18.31 -8.69
CA GLY A 144 -9.83 -19.47 -8.40
C GLY A 144 -9.01 -20.66 -7.90
N ARG A 145 -7.90 -20.97 -8.58
CA ARG A 145 -6.97 -22.03 -8.14
C ARG A 145 -6.33 -21.74 -6.78
N ALA A 146 -5.94 -20.49 -6.53
CA ALA A 146 -5.36 -20.08 -5.27
C ALA A 146 -6.36 -20.18 -4.10
N LEU A 147 -7.61 -19.77 -4.30
CA LEU A 147 -8.67 -19.86 -3.30
C LEU A 147 -9.04 -21.31 -3.00
N ALA A 148 -9.17 -22.16 -4.03
CA ALA A 148 -9.43 -23.58 -3.83
C ALA A 148 -8.35 -24.27 -2.97
N LEU A 149 -7.08 -23.96 -3.24
CA LEU A 149 -5.95 -24.46 -2.45
C LEU A 149 -6.01 -23.97 -0.99
N LEU A 150 -6.26 -22.67 -0.78
CA LEU A 150 -6.35 -22.09 0.57
C LEU A 150 -7.54 -22.63 1.38
N LYS A 151 -8.67 -22.93 0.73
CA LYS A 151 -9.81 -23.61 1.35
C LYS A 151 -9.44 -25.03 1.78
N ARG A 152 -8.77 -25.79 0.89
CA ARG A 152 -8.31 -27.15 1.19
C ARG A 152 -7.33 -27.19 2.37
N GLU A 153 -6.50 -26.17 2.52
CA GLU A 153 -5.57 -26.03 3.65
C GLU A 153 -6.23 -25.48 4.93
N GLY A 154 -7.54 -25.20 4.93
CA GLY A 154 -8.26 -24.65 6.09
C GLY A 154 -7.92 -23.19 6.42
N ARG A 155 -7.20 -22.49 5.52
CA ARG A 155 -6.76 -21.10 5.70
C ARG A 155 -7.79 -20.07 5.23
N CYS A 156 -8.63 -20.46 4.26
CA CYS A 156 -9.77 -19.69 3.80
C CYS A 156 -11.06 -20.37 4.29
N PRO A 157 -12.01 -19.65 4.91
CA PRO A 157 -13.31 -20.22 5.26
C PRO A 157 -14.02 -20.83 4.05
N SER A 158 -14.69 -21.96 4.25
CA SER A 158 -15.33 -22.74 3.18
C SER A 158 -16.51 -22.00 2.54
N ASP A 159 -17.20 -21.17 3.33
CA ASP A 159 -18.35 -20.33 2.98
C ASP A 159 -18.00 -19.08 2.15
N VAL A 160 -16.71 -18.75 1.99
CA VAL A 160 -16.28 -17.65 1.12
C VAL A 160 -16.52 -18.01 -0.35
N GLU A 161 -17.43 -17.32 -1.01
CA GLU A 161 -17.74 -17.50 -2.42
C GLU A 161 -16.84 -16.63 -3.31
N HIS A 162 -16.28 -17.23 -4.37
CA HIS A 162 -15.50 -16.53 -5.39
C HIS A 162 -16.40 -16.16 -6.56
N ARG A 163 -16.42 -14.88 -6.93
CA ARG A 163 -17.23 -14.34 -8.03
C ARG A 163 -16.33 -13.71 -9.09
N GLN A 164 -16.65 -13.94 -10.36
CA GLN A 164 -15.93 -13.38 -11.51
C GLN A 164 -16.83 -12.39 -12.26
N ILE A 165 -17.07 -11.23 -11.66
CA ILE A 165 -18.04 -10.25 -12.16
C ILE A 165 -17.32 -9.00 -12.67
N LYS A 166 -17.20 -8.88 -14.00
CA LYS A 166 -16.45 -7.79 -14.67
C LYS A 166 -16.92 -6.39 -14.26
N TYR A 167 -18.23 -6.15 -14.23
CA TYR A 167 -18.78 -4.81 -13.97
C TYR A 167 -18.60 -4.32 -12.51
N ARG A 168 -18.21 -5.19 -11.58
CA ARG A 168 -17.96 -4.83 -10.18
C ARG A 168 -16.51 -4.38 -9.93
N ASN A 169 -15.61 -4.54 -10.90
CA ASN A 169 -14.19 -4.17 -10.77
C ASN A 169 -13.93 -2.66 -10.94
N ASN A 170 -14.93 -1.85 -11.32
CA ASN A 170 -14.77 -0.40 -11.50
C ASN A 170 -14.13 0.29 -10.28
N VAL A 171 -14.43 -0.18 -9.06
CA VAL A 171 -13.87 0.38 -7.82
C VAL A 171 -12.36 0.18 -7.76
N ILE A 172 -11.87 -1.03 -8.04
CA ILE A 172 -10.44 -1.32 -8.00
C ILE A 172 -9.70 -0.70 -9.20
N GLU A 173 -10.33 -0.65 -10.38
CA GLU A 173 -9.79 0.01 -11.57
C GLU A 173 -9.61 1.52 -11.38
N CYS A 174 -10.61 2.20 -10.79
CA CYS A 174 -10.48 3.61 -10.42
C CYS A 174 -9.33 3.84 -9.43
N ASP A 175 -9.19 2.95 -8.44
CA ASP A 175 -8.12 3.01 -7.45
C ASP A 175 -6.74 2.75 -8.09
N HIS A 176 -6.65 1.89 -9.12
CA HIS A 176 -5.45 1.69 -9.94
C HIS A 176 -5.03 2.97 -10.67
N GLY A 177 -5.95 3.70 -11.29
CA GLY A 177 -5.63 4.95 -11.99
C GLY A 177 -4.96 5.99 -11.09
N LYS A 178 -5.49 6.16 -9.87
CA LYS A 178 -4.93 7.07 -8.86
C LYS A 178 -3.53 6.63 -8.40
N LEU A 179 -3.30 5.33 -8.25
CA LEU A 179 -1.98 4.79 -7.90
C LEU A 179 -0.97 4.99 -9.04
N LYS A 180 -1.37 4.69 -10.27
CA LYS A 180 -0.50 4.84 -11.46
C LYS A 180 -0.07 6.29 -11.67
N ARG A 181 -0.91 7.27 -11.35
CA ARG A 181 -0.52 8.69 -11.39
C ARG A 181 0.67 8.99 -10.49
N ILE A 182 0.66 8.47 -9.26
CA ILE A 182 1.76 8.67 -8.29
C ILE A 182 3.02 7.92 -8.76
N ILE A 183 2.89 6.66 -9.19
CA ILE A 183 4.02 5.84 -9.66
C ILE A 183 4.62 6.37 -10.97
N GLY A 184 3.79 6.93 -11.86
CA GLY A 184 4.23 7.48 -13.14
C GLY A 184 5.26 8.60 -12.96
N ALA A 185 5.01 9.49 -11.99
CA ALA A 185 5.92 10.58 -11.66
C ALA A 185 7.26 10.11 -11.04
N THR A 186 7.33 8.88 -10.51
CA THR A 186 8.58 8.35 -9.96
C THR A 186 9.54 7.79 -11.04
N LEU A 187 9.22 7.93 -12.34
CA LEU A 187 10.02 7.51 -13.50
C LEU A 187 10.47 6.02 -13.48
N GLY A 188 9.66 5.17 -12.83
CA GLY A 188 9.90 3.74 -12.70
C GLY A 188 10.95 3.36 -11.65
N PHE A 189 10.84 2.13 -11.14
CA PHE A 189 11.72 1.65 -10.07
C PHE A 189 12.95 0.92 -10.63
N LYS A 190 14.08 0.96 -9.93
CA LYS A 190 15.33 0.27 -10.36
C LYS A 190 15.42 -1.19 -9.91
N SER A 191 14.72 -1.58 -8.84
CA SER A 191 14.73 -2.97 -8.33
C SER A 191 13.40 -3.33 -7.70
N MET A 192 13.10 -4.63 -7.58
CA MET A 192 11.89 -5.12 -6.90
C MET A 192 11.87 -4.72 -5.41
N LYS A 193 13.03 -4.77 -4.74
CA LYS A 193 13.15 -4.39 -3.33
C LYS A 193 12.77 -2.93 -3.13
N THR A 194 13.31 -2.06 -3.97
CA THR A 194 13.10 -0.61 -3.85
C THR A 194 11.71 -0.19 -4.31
N ALA A 195 11.18 -0.84 -5.36
CA ALA A 195 9.80 -0.69 -5.77
C ALA A 195 8.84 -1.03 -4.63
N TYR A 196 9.02 -2.19 -4.00
CA TYR A 196 8.12 -2.64 -2.96
C TYR A 196 8.19 -1.76 -1.71
N ALA A 197 9.38 -1.26 -1.36
CA ALA A 197 9.56 -0.34 -0.25
C ALA A 197 8.81 0.98 -0.47
N THR A 198 8.92 1.58 -1.65
CA THR A 198 8.22 2.81 -2.00
C THR A 198 6.70 2.59 -2.10
N ILE A 199 6.26 1.51 -2.75
CA ILE A 199 4.83 1.20 -2.90
C ILE A 199 4.15 1.03 -1.54
N LYS A 200 4.84 0.45 -0.54
CA LYS A 200 4.33 0.39 0.83
C LYS A 200 3.96 1.77 1.38
N GLY A 201 4.84 2.75 1.23
CA GLY A 201 4.55 4.12 1.66
C GLY A 201 3.41 4.75 0.87
N ILE A 202 3.39 4.58 -0.46
CA ILE A 202 2.32 5.10 -1.31
C ILE A 202 0.96 4.54 -0.89
N GLU A 203 0.85 3.22 -0.70
CA GLU A 203 -0.40 2.56 -0.30
C GLU A 203 -0.90 3.04 1.06
N VAL A 204 0.00 3.24 2.03
CA VAL A 204 -0.34 3.80 3.34
C VAL A 204 -0.88 5.21 3.18
N MET A 205 -0.17 6.10 2.48
CA MET A 205 -0.62 7.49 2.29
C MET A 205 -1.95 7.54 1.54
N ARG A 206 -2.19 6.62 0.60
CA ARG A 206 -3.48 6.51 -0.09
C ARG A 206 -4.58 6.00 0.84
N ALA A 207 -4.33 5.02 1.69
CA ALA A 207 -5.30 4.53 2.67
C ALA A 207 -5.68 5.63 3.67
N LEU A 208 -4.71 6.41 4.14
CA LEU A 208 -4.94 7.57 5.01
C LEU A 208 -5.74 8.67 4.31
N ARG A 209 -5.42 8.99 3.05
CA ARG A 209 -6.18 9.93 2.22
C ARG A 209 -7.63 9.48 1.99
N LYS A 210 -7.88 8.16 1.96
CA LYS A 210 -9.24 7.59 1.90
C LYS A 210 -9.98 7.59 3.24
N GLY A 211 -9.39 8.15 4.28
CA GLY A 211 -9.99 8.25 5.61
C GLY A 211 -9.97 6.94 6.40
N GLN A 212 -9.17 5.93 6.01
CA GLN A 212 -9.17 4.63 6.72
C GLN A 212 -8.68 4.72 8.17
N ALA A 213 -8.01 5.81 8.54
CA ALA A 213 -7.58 6.07 9.92
C ALA A 213 -8.26 7.31 10.53
N SER A 214 -9.36 7.81 9.93
CA SER A 214 -9.99 9.06 10.37
C SER A 214 -10.48 9.04 11.82
N ALA A 215 -10.90 7.88 12.31
CA ALA A 215 -11.28 7.67 13.71
C ALA A 215 -10.14 8.02 14.69
N PHE A 216 -8.88 7.94 14.25
CA PHE A 216 -7.70 8.22 15.07
C PHE A 216 -7.18 9.64 14.92
N TYR A 217 -7.87 10.48 14.13
CA TYR A 217 -7.51 11.88 13.95
C TYR A 217 -8.05 12.75 15.08
N TYR A 218 -9.06 12.28 15.82
CA TYR A 218 -9.68 13.00 16.96
C TYR A 218 -10.12 14.43 16.59
N GLY A 219 -10.63 14.62 15.37
CA GLY A 219 -11.08 15.93 14.88
C GLY A 219 -9.97 16.89 14.44
N ASP A 220 -8.70 16.49 14.50
CA ASP A 220 -7.57 17.35 14.10
C ASP A 220 -7.54 17.54 12.56
N PRO A 221 -7.53 18.79 12.05
CA PRO A 221 -7.37 19.09 10.63
C PRO A 221 -6.08 18.50 10.01
N LEU A 222 -5.03 18.33 10.83
CA LEU A 222 -3.76 17.71 10.50
C LEU A 222 -3.64 16.27 11.04
N GLY A 223 -4.76 15.60 11.31
CA GLY A 223 -4.80 14.28 11.94
C GLY A 223 -3.95 13.21 11.26
N GLU A 224 -3.84 13.25 9.92
CA GLU A 224 -2.91 12.38 9.18
C GLU A 224 -1.44 12.63 9.58
N ILE A 225 -1.04 13.90 9.72
CA ILE A 225 0.31 14.29 10.14
C ILE A 225 0.56 13.82 11.56
N ARG A 226 -0.36 14.16 12.48
CA ARG A 226 -0.25 13.82 13.89
C ARG A 226 -0.14 12.31 14.08
N LEU A 227 -0.96 11.52 13.39
CA LEU A 227 -0.92 10.07 13.49
C LEU A 227 0.42 9.52 13.01
N VAL A 228 0.91 9.98 11.85
CA VAL A 228 2.22 9.53 11.34
C VAL A 228 3.34 9.93 12.30
N SER A 229 3.35 11.16 12.81
CA SER A 229 4.36 11.57 13.80
C SER A 229 4.26 10.69 15.05
N ARG A 230 3.10 10.57 15.68
CA ARG A 230 2.89 9.81 16.92
C ARG A 230 3.41 8.37 16.83
N VAL A 231 3.15 7.67 15.73
CA VAL A 231 3.61 6.27 15.61
C VAL A 231 5.14 6.14 15.56
N PHE A 232 5.87 7.23 15.30
CA PHE A 232 7.34 7.30 15.31
C PHE A 232 7.93 7.85 16.62
N GLU A 233 7.11 8.33 17.56
CA GLU A 233 7.51 8.66 18.94
C GLU A 233 7.56 7.43 19.85
N MET A 234 6.72 6.44 19.54
CA MET A 234 6.62 5.16 20.25
C MET A 234 7.75 4.18 19.91
#